data_AF-X0TA71-F1
#
_entry.id   AF-X0TA71-F1
#
_cell.length_a   1.000
_cell.length_b   1.000
_cell.length_c   1.000
_cell.angle_alpha   90.00
_cell.angle_beta   90.00
_cell.angle_gamma   90.00
#
_symmetry.space_group_name_H-M   'P 1'
#
loop_
_entity.id
_entity.type
_entity.pdbx_description
1 polymer ?
#
loop_
_entity_poly.entity_id
_entity_poly.type
_entity_poly.pdbx_seq_one_letter_code
_entity_poly.pdbx_strand_id
1 'polypeptide(L)'
;MANGVFNICKGRARELYNRVKSNDPAGSQLVLILCTGTETEENIKECETVTALLATVLAECTFTNYVRTDLDDGDLAALPSPDHTADDAAFTLPDTTITSAGGASNDTISRLIVCYDISGTDADGTLQPMTFHDFAITTNGGDLTMDFPTTELFLAGE
;
A
#
# COMPACT_ATOMS: atom_id res chain seq x y z
N MET A 1 -15.87 -0.91 -4.27
CA MET A 1 -15.03 0.29 -4.11
C MET A 1 -13.90 0.14 -5.12
N ALA A 2 -13.26 1.22 -5.60
CA ALA A 2 -12.24 1.10 -6.64
C ALA A 2 -10.81 1.19 -6.08
N ASN A 3 -9.88 0.61 -6.83
CA ASN A 3 -8.44 0.77 -6.62
C ASN A 3 -7.98 2.07 -7.31
N GLY A 4 -6.90 2.67 -6.84
CA GLY A 4 -6.36 3.87 -7.48
C GLY A 4 -4.99 4.31 -6.99
N VAL A 5 -4.45 5.31 -7.68
CA VAL A 5 -3.13 5.92 -7.40
C VAL A 5 -3.34 7.31 -6.81
N PHE A 6 -2.60 7.64 -5.75
CA PHE A 6 -2.60 8.99 -5.19
C PHE A 6 -1.95 9.97 -6.18
N ASN A 7 -2.46 11.21 -6.28
CA ASN A 7 -1.95 12.20 -7.22
C ASN A 7 -0.45 12.49 -7.02
N ILE A 8 0.04 12.42 -5.77
CA ILE A 8 1.47 12.58 -5.45
C ILE A 8 2.36 11.48 -6.05
N CYS A 9 1.81 10.30 -6.34
CA CYS A 9 2.55 9.14 -6.83
C CYS A 9 2.40 8.89 -8.33
N LYS A 10 1.47 9.59 -9.01
CA LYS A 10 1.25 9.44 -10.45
C LYS A 10 2.56 9.66 -11.24
N GLY A 11 2.87 8.69 -12.12
CA GLY A 11 4.09 8.68 -12.92
C GLY A 11 5.38 8.27 -12.19
N ARG A 12 5.33 8.02 -10.88
CA ARG A 12 6.52 7.68 -10.06
C ARG A 12 6.42 6.33 -9.35
N ALA A 13 5.27 5.67 -9.34
CA ALA A 13 5.09 4.41 -8.62
C ALA A 13 6.16 3.35 -8.94
N ARG A 14 6.48 3.16 -10.24
CA ARG A 14 7.54 2.23 -10.68
C ARG A 14 8.94 2.66 -10.25
N GLU A 15 9.21 3.97 -10.24
CA GLU A 15 10.48 4.52 -9.74
C GLU A 15 10.64 4.25 -8.25
N LEU A 16 9.62 4.53 -7.45
CA LEU A 16 9.65 4.30 -6.00
C LEU A 16 9.80 2.82 -5.64
N TYR A 17 9.11 1.93 -6.36
CA TYR A 17 9.34 0.48 -6.23
C TYR A 17 10.80 0.13 -6.55
N ASN A 18 11.34 0.65 -7.66
CA ASN A 18 12.73 0.39 -8.05
C ASN A 18 13.72 0.89 -6.99
N ARG A 19 13.43 2.02 -6.34
CA ARG A 19 14.26 2.58 -5.28
C ARG A 19 14.34 1.65 -4.08
N VAL A 20 13.19 1.15 -3.60
CA VAL A 20 13.16 0.14 -2.53
C VAL A 20 13.92 -1.10 -2.97
N LYS A 21 13.61 -1.65 -4.16
CA LYS A 21 14.29 -2.86 -4.65
C LYS A 21 15.80 -2.69 -4.84
N SER A 22 16.25 -1.49 -5.16
CA SER A 22 17.67 -1.15 -5.32
C SER A 22 18.32 -0.72 -4.00
N ASN A 23 17.55 -0.66 -2.91
CA ASN A 23 17.97 -0.15 -1.61
C ASN A 23 18.60 1.26 -1.72
N ASP A 24 17.94 2.16 -2.47
CA ASP A 24 18.40 3.52 -2.79
C ASP A 24 17.35 4.61 -2.48
N PRO A 25 17.44 5.29 -1.33
CA PRO A 25 18.54 5.23 -0.36
C PRO A 25 18.46 3.98 0.52
N ALA A 26 19.56 3.70 1.21
CA ALA A 26 19.64 2.57 2.13
C ALA A 26 18.56 2.66 3.21
N GLY A 27 17.78 1.60 3.38
CA GLY A 27 16.68 1.52 4.35
C GLY A 27 15.32 1.95 3.79
N SER A 28 15.22 2.33 2.52
CA SER A 28 13.90 2.58 1.90
C SER A 28 13.04 1.31 1.86
N GLN A 29 11.74 1.48 2.10
CA GLN A 29 10.78 0.37 2.18
C GLN A 29 9.39 0.79 1.68
N LEU A 30 8.55 -0.20 1.39
CA LEU A 30 7.12 0.01 1.17
C LEU A 30 6.35 -0.38 2.42
N VAL A 31 5.42 0.48 2.84
CA VAL A 31 4.64 0.28 4.06
C VAL A 31 3.17 0.04 3.68
N LEU A 32 2.62 -1.09 4.10
CA LEU A 32 1.23 -1.46 3.92
C LEU A 32 0.44 -1.08 5.17
N ILE A 33 -0.59 -0.26 4.99
CA ILE A 33 -1.45 0.27 6.06
C ILE A 33 -2.89 -0.14 5.78
N LEU A 34 -3.54 -0.78 6.76
CA LEU A 34 -4.96 -1.11 6.69
C LEU A 34 -5.77 -0.02 7.39
N CYS A 35 -6.79 0.48 6.71
CA CYS A 35 -7.66 1.53 7.21
C CYS A 35 -9.12 1.06 7.32
N THR A 36 -9.81 1.62 8.31
CA THR A 36 -11.25 1.57 8.50
C THR A 36 -11.88 2.90 8.08
N GLY A 37 -13.21 2.96 8.07
CA GLY A 37 -13.96 4.17 7.69
C GLY A 37 -14.28 4.21 6.20
N THR A 38 -14.94 5.27 5.75
CA THR A 38 -15.36 5.40 4.35
C THR A 38 -15.21 6.84 3.90
N GLU A 39 -14.27 7.05 2.99
CA GLU A 39 -14.00 8.35 2.38
C GLU A 39 -14.16 8.24 0.86
N THR A 40 -14.47 9.36 0.22
CA THR A 40 -14.53 9.46 -1.24
C THR A 40 -13.16 9.28 -1.86
N GLU A 41 -13.09 8.63 -3.01
CA GLU A 41 -11.85 8.43 -3.76
C GLU A 41 -11.22 9.76 -4.18
N GLU A 42 -12.04 10.79 -4.42
CA GLU A 42 -11.60 12.14 -4.71
C GLU A 42 -10.88 12.80 -3.54
N ASN A 43 -11.29 12.58 -2.30
CA ASN A 43 -10.56 13.12 -1.15
C ASN A 43 -9.28 12.32 -0.87
N ILE A 44 -9.34 10.98 -1.00
CA ILE A 44 -8.19 10.12 -0.75
C ILE A 44 -7.05 10.44 -1.73
N LYS A 45 -7.33 10.52 -3.03
CA LYS A 45 -6.29 10.73 -4.06
C LYS A 45 -5.49 12.04 -3.88
N GLU A 46 -6.06 13.05 -3.20
CA GLU A 46 -5.43 14.35 -2.96
C GLU A 46 -4.54 14.38 -1.70
N CYS A 47 -4.52 13.32 -0.89
CA CYS A 47 -3.66 13.25 0.28
C CYS A 47 -2.19 13.04 -0.14
N GLU A 48 -1.29 13.85 0.42
CA GLU A 48 0.15 13.79 0.11
C GLU A 48 0.98 13.05 1.17
N THR A 49 0.41 12.84 2.36
CA THR A 49 1.09 12.17 3.49
C THR A 49 0.12 11.25 4.23
N VAL A 50 0.65 10.26 4.97
CA VAL A 50 -0.17 9.40 5.83
C VAL A 50 -0.86 10.23 6.92
N THR A 51 -0.19 11.26 7.47
CA THR A 51 -0.85 12.20 8.40
C THR A 51 -2.07 12.89 7.77
N ALA A 52 -1.98 13.36 6.52
CA ALA A 52 -3.11 13.97 5.84
C ALA A 52 -4.23 12.94 5.58
N LEU A 53 -3.88 11.71 5.21
CA LEU A 53 -4.82 10.63 4.99
C LEU A 53 -5.59 10.26 6.27
N LEU A 54 -4.89 10.10 7.40
CA LEU A 54 -5.48 9.75 8.70
C LEU A 54 -6.18 10.94 9.38
N ALA A 55 -6.03 12.16 8.85
CA ALA A 55 -6.81 13.33 9.26
C ALA A 55 -8.17 13.41 8.55
N THR A 56 -8.44 12.56 7.56
CA THR A 56 -9.76 12.40 6.93
C THR A 56 -10.71 11.59 7.85
N VAL A 57 -11.76 11.00 7.29
CA VAL A 57 -12.60 10.03 8.01
C VAL A 57 -12.01 8.61 8.03
N LEU A 58 -10.89 8.37 7.34
CA LEU A 58 -10.17 7.11 7.45
C LEU A 58 -9.38 7.06 8.77
N ALA A 59 -9.41 5.89 9.41
CA ALA A 59 -8.64 5.61 10.61
C ALA A 59 -7.83 4.33 10.41
N GLU A 60 -6.60 4.31 10.89
CA GLU A 60 -5.77 3.10 10.87
C GLU A 60 -6.40 2.01 11.75
N CYS A 61 -6.29 0.75 11.31
CA CYS A 61 -6.80 -0.40 12.04
C CYS A 61 -6.14 -0.55 13.42
N THR A 62 -6.87 -1.13 14.36
CA THR A 62 -6.43 -1.42 15.74
C THR A 62 -6.82 -2.82 16.23
N PHE A 63 -7.25 -3.70 15.32
CA PHE A 63 -7.57 -5.08 15.63
C PHE A 63 -6.38 -5.86 16.21
N THR A 64 -6.66 -6.97 16.89
CA THR A 64 -5.61 -7.77 17.55
C THR A 64 -4.60 -8.33 16.56
N ASN A 65 -3.31 -8.20 16.86
CA ASN A 65 -2.17 -8.57 16.00
C ASN A 65 -1.98 -7.70 14.74
N TYR A 66 -2.66 -6.56 14.65
CA TYR A 66 -2.36 -5.59 13.60
C TYR A 66 -1.04 -4.85 13.89
N VAL A 67 -0.17 -4.86 12.89
CA VAL A 67 0.99 -3.98 12.76
C VAL A 67 1.08 -3.63 11.27
N ARG A 68 1.54 -2.42 10.93
CA ARG A 68 1.90 -2.09 9.54
C ARG A 68 2.87 -3.13 8.99
N THR A 69 2.69 -3.53 7.74
CA THR A 69 3.63 -4.47 7.13
C THR A 69 4.62 -3.69 6.29
N ASP A 70 5.89 -3.81 6.63
CA ASP A 70 6.99 -3.24 5.87
C ASP A 70 7.51 -4.28 4.87
N LEU A 71 7.76 -3.86 3.64
CA LEU A 71 8.37 -4.66 2.57
C LEU A 71 9.69 -4.01 2.16
N ASP A 72 10.79 -4.72 2.33
CA ASP A 72 12.13 -4.26 2.00
C ASP A 72 12.62 -4.76 0.63
N ASP A 73 13.89 -4.51 0.31
CA ASP A 73 14.49 -4.96 -0.95
C ASP A 73 14.50 -6.49 -1.10
N GLY A 74 14.54 -7.24 0.00
CA GLY A 74 14.51 -8.69 0.04
C GLY A 74 13.13 -9.27 -0.27
N ASP A 75 12.07 -8.58 0.15
CA ASP A 75 10.68 -9.01 -0.08
C ASP A 75 10.21 -8.75 -1.51
N LEU A 76 10.73 -7.71 -2.16
CA LEU A 76 10.31 -7.31 -3.50
C LEU A 76 10.93 -8.16 -4.62
N ALA A 77 10.16 -8.43 -5.66
CA ALA A 77 10.68 -9.04 -6.88
C ALA A 77 11.52 -8.05 -7.70
N ALA A 78 12.37 -8.55 -8.60
CA ALA A 78 12.98 -7.68 -9.59
C ALA A 78 11.90 -7.14 -10.55
N LEU A 79 11.99 -5.86 -10.94
CA LEU A 79 11.05 -5.29 -11.90
C LEU A 79 11.11 -6.07 -13.22
N PRO A 80 9.95 -6.45 -13.79
CA PRO A 80 9.92 -7.06 -15.12
C PRO A 80 10.40 -6.06 -16.17
N SER A 81 10.90 -6.59 -17.29
CA SER A 81 11.19 -5.76 -18.47
C SER A 81 9.88 -5.15 -18.99
N PRO A 82 9.90 -3.93 -19.56
CA PRO A 82 8.72 -3.34 -20.20
C PRO A 82 8.14 -4.28 -21.28
N ASP A 83 6.81 -4.32 -21.38
CA ASP A 83 6.13 -5.05 -22.46
C ASP A 83 6.04 -4.16 -23.69
N HIS A 84 6.84 -4.49 -24.71
CA HIS A 84 6.86 -3.76 -25.99
C HIS A 84 5.68 -4.08 -26.92
N THR A 85 4.81 -5.02 -26.55
CA THR A 85 3.60 -5.39 -27.30
C THR A 85 2.38 -4.71 -26.72
N ALA A 86 2.27 -4.68 -25.38
CA ALA A 86 1.20 -3.99 -24.67
C ALA A 86 1.50 -2.48 -24.46
N ASP A 87 2.72 -2.05 -24.79
CA ASP A 87 3.23 -0.70 -24.54
C ASP A 87 3.13 -0.30 -23.05
N ASP A 88 3.42 -1.25 -22.17
CA ASP A 88 3.27 -1.09 -20.72
C ASP A 88 4.52 -1.48 -19.90
N ALA A 89 4.38 -1.28 -18.60
CA ALA A 89 5.44 -1.30 -17.62
C ALA A 89 4.94 -1.86 -16.27
N ALA A 90 3.96 -2.77 -16.33
CA ALA A 90 3.25 -3.25 -15.16
C ALA A 90 4.18 -3.98 -14.18
N PHE A 91 3.87 -3.86 -12.89
CA PHE A 91 4.51 -4.61 -11.81
C PHE A 91 3.49 -4.93 -10.72
N THR A 92 3.83 -5.85 -9.82
CA THR A 92 2.99 -6.22 -8.68
C THR A 92 3.80 -6.24 -7.37
N LEU A 93 3.10 -6.28 -6.25
CA LEU A 93 3.65 -6.52 -4.92
C LEU A 93 3.50 -7.99 -4.55
N PRO A 94 4.35 -8.51 -3.64
CA PRO A 94 4.14 -9.83 -3.07
C PRO A 94 2.92 -9.85 -2.16
N ASP A 95 2.23 -10.99 -2.11
CA ASP A 95 1.13 -11.20 -1.16
C ASP A 95 1.67 -11.22 0.27
N THR A 96 0.93 -10.56 1.16
CA THR A 96 1.32 -10.45 2.57
C THR A 96 0.21 -11.01 3.45
N THR A 97 0.56 -11.79 4.47
CA THR A 97 -0.43 -12.40 5.39
C THR A 97 -0.19 -11.96 6.84
N ILE A 98 -1.21 -11.38 7.46
CA ILE A 98 -1.28 -11.16 8.90
C ILE A 98 -1.91 -12.39 9.54
N THR A 99 -1.09 -13.17 10.25
CA THR A 99 -1.55 -14.38 10.92
C THR A 99 -2.41 -14.05 12.14
N SER A 100 -3.50 -14.79 12.35
CA SER A 100 -4.42 -14.58 13.48
C SER A 100 -4.89 -13.12 13.63
N ALA A 101 -5.34 -12.51 12.53
CA ALA A 101 -5.82 -11.14 12.49
C ALA A 101 -7.17 -11.01 13.21
N GLY A 102 -7.17 -10.41 14.40
CA GLY A 102 -8.34 -10.11 15.21
C GLY A 102 -8.67 -11.17 16.28
N GLY A 103 -9.95 -11.51 16.43
CA GLY A 103 -10.47 -12.48 17.40
C GLY A 103 -10.85 -11.84 18.74
N ALA A 104 -9.92 -11.15 19.39
CA ALA A 104 -10.20 -10.42 20.64
C ALA A 104 -10.74 -9.00 20.39
N SER A 105 -10.13 -8.27 19.45
CA SER A 105 -10.65 -7.04 18.86
C SER A 105 -10.68 -7.22 17.34
N ASN A 106 -11.78 -6.84 16.70
CA ASN A 106 -11.98 -6.95 15.26
C ASN A 106 -12.31 -5.59 14.67
N ASP A 107 -11.84 -5.36 13.45
CA ASP A 107 -12.18 -4.19 12.65
C ASP A 107 -12.85 -4.63 11.36
N THR A 108 -13.70 -3.76 10.82
CA THR A 108 -14.14 -3.86 9.43
C THR A 108 -13.23 -2.96 8.61
N ILE A 109 -12.28 -3.59 7.93
CA ILE A 109 -11.32 -2.92 7.07
C ILE A 109 -12.07 -2.44 5.83
N SER A 110 -11.70 -1.28 5.34
CA SER A 110 -12.26 -0.71 4.12
C SER A 110 -11.21 -0.50 3.05
N ARG A 111 -9.95 -0.22 3.42
CA ARG A 111 -8.88 0.09 2.47
C ARG A 111 -7.55 -0.51 2.88
N LEU A 112 -6.78 -0.88 1.87
CA LEU A 112 -5.34 -1.14 1.96
C LEU A 112 -4.59 -0.03 1.25
N ILE A 113 -3.68 0.62 1.94
CA ILE A 113 -2.86 1.72 1.43
C ILE A 113 -1.42 1.25 1.35
N VAL A 114 -0.80 1.48 0.19
CA VAL A 114 0.64 1.26 0.00
C VAL A 114 1.32 2.61 0.05
N CYS A 115 2.32 2.75 0.90
CA CYS A 115 3.11 3.96 1.08
C CYS A 115 4.59 3.68 0.78
N TYR A 116 5.30 4.71 0.35
CA TYR A 116 6.76 4.72 0.26
C TYR A 116 7.33 5.43 1.49
N ASP A 117 8.29 4.78 2.14
CA ASP A 117 9.11 5.32 3.23
C ASP A 117 10.55 5.41 2.73
N ILE A 118 11.13 6.61 2.79
CA ILE A 118 12.47 6.83 2.26
C ILE A 118 13.56 6.31 3.20
N SER A 119 13.32 6.22 4.51
CA SER A 119 14.35 5.89 5.50
C SER A 119 14.10 4.59 6.25
N GLY A 120 12.89 4.03 6.14
CA GLY A 120 12.43 2.88 6.90
C GLY A 120 12.05 3.20 8.35
N THR A 121 12.16 4.47 8.73
CA THR A 121 11.91 4.95 10.10
C THR A 121 11.13 6.26 10.10
N ASP A 122 10.52 6.60 8.96
CA ASP A 122 9.86 7.87 8.77
C ASP A 122 8.61 8.00 9.65
N ALA A 123 8.28 9.24 10.01
CA ALA A 123 7.02 9.54 10.68
C ALA A 123 5.90 9.67 9.64
N ASP A 124 4.63 9.53 10.05
CA ASP A 124 3.46 9.62 9.15
C ASP A 124 3.39 10.89 8.29
N GLY A 125 4.03 11.98 8.76
CA GLY A 125 4.09 13.24 8.02
C GLY A 125 5.05 13.22 6.83
N THR A 126 5.91 12.20 6.71
CA THR A 126 6.89 12.02 5.63
C THR A 126 6.65 10.75 4.81
N LEU A 127 5.84 9.80 5.30
CA LEU A 127 5.40 8.64 4.51
C LEU A 127 4.52 9.12 3.33
N GLN A 128 4.96 8.78 2.11
CA GLN A 128 4.27 9.19 0.89
C GLN A 128 3.29 8.09 0.45
N PRO A 129 1.98 8.33 0.39
CA PRO A 129 1.02 7.36 -0.12
C PRO A 129 1.19 7.15 -1.63
N MET A 130 1.11 5.89 -2.07
CA MET A 130 1.29 5.48 -3.46
C MET A 130 -0.02 5.04 -4.10
N THR A 131 -0.64 4.01 -3.55
CA THR A 131 -1.89 3.42 -4.06
C THR A 131 -2.83 3.08 -2.93
N PHE A 132 -4.13 3.09 -3.23
CA PHE A 132 -5.18 2.60 -2.34
C PHE A 132 -5.98 1.50 -3.04
N HIS A 133 -6.38 0.49 -2.28
CA HIS A 133 -7.11 -0.67 -2.76
C HIS A 133 -8.37 -0.90 -1.93
N ASP A 134 -9.42 -1.37 -2.58
CA ASP A 134 -10.62 -1.83 -1.89
C ASP A 134 -10.31 -3.10 -1.10
N PHE A 135 -10.55 -3.08 0.21
CA PHE A 135 -10.26 -4.22 1.07
C PHE A 135 -11.32 -4.37 2.15
N ALA A 136 -12.52 -4.78 1.73
CA ALA A 136 -13.72 -4.90 2.55
C ALA A 136 -13.79 -6.24 3.31
N ILE A 137 -12.87 -6.46 4.27
CA ILE A 137 -12.84 -7.67 5.12
C ILE A 137 -13.03 -7.29 6.59
N THR A 138 -13.83 -8.08 7.31
CA THR A 138 -13.92 -8.00 8.77
C THR A 138 -13.02 -9.06 9.39
N THR A 139 -12.10 -8.64 10.27
CA THR A 139 -11.22 -9.57 10.97
C THR A 139 -11.99 -10.45 11.95
N ASN A 140 -11.49 -11.67 12.19
CA ASN A 140 -12.18 -12.67 13.01
C ASN A 140 -11.25 -13.60 13.80
N GLY A 141 -9.94 -13.32 13.80
CA GLY A 141 -8.90 -14.15 14.41
C GLY A 141 -8.32 -15.23 13.49
N GLY A 142 -8.80 -15.35 12.25
CA GLY A 142 -8.15 -16.14 11.20
C GLY A 142 -7.02 -15.39 10.51
N ASP A 143 -6.34 -16.05 9.57
CA ASP A 143 -5.30 -15.41 8.77
C ASP A 143 -5.93 -14.45 7.75
N LEU A 144 -5.35 -13.26 7.62
CA LEU A 144 -5.76 -12.21 6.70
C LEU A 144 -4.69 -12.02 5.64
N THR A 145 -5.00 -12.35 4.39
CA THR A 145 -4.08 -12.19 3.25
C THR A 145 -4.46 -10.95 2.44
N MET A 146 -3.47 -10.09 2.21
CA MET A 146 -3.49 -8.99 1.26
C MET A 146 -2.93 -9.52 -0.06
N ASP A 147 -3.82 -9.84 -0.99
CA ASP A 147 -3.49 -10.39 -2.33
C ASP A 147 -3.34 -9.25 -3.33
N PHE A 148 -2.28 -9.32 -4.14
CA PHE A 148 -1.93 -8.34 -5.17
C PHE A 148 -1.94 -8.99 -6.57
N PRO A 149 -3.09 -8.94 -7.29
CA PRO A 149 -3.21 -9.61 -8.58
C PRO A 149 -2.26 -9.02 -9.63
N THR A 150 -1.67 -9.92 -10.42
CA THR A 150 -0.58 -9.63 -11.36
C THR A 150 -0.92 -8.69 -12.54
N THR A 151 -2.20 -8.37 -12.77
CA THR A 151 -2.65 -7.70 -14.00
C THR A 151 -3.13 -6.25 -13.85
N GLU A 152 -3.20 -5.68 -12.64
CA GLU A 152 -3.91 -4.39 -12.47
C GLU A 152 -3.22 -3.38 -11.53
N LEU A 153 -2.15 -3.77 -10.83
CA LEU A 153 -1.76 -3.01 -9.64
C LEU A 153 -1.03 -1.68 -9.93
N PHE A 154 -0.21 -1.62 -10.98
CA PHE A 154 0.58 -0.44 -11.30
C PHE A 154 0.82 -0.28 -12.80
N LEU A 155 -0.20 0.19 -13.53
CA LEU A 155 -0.02 0.70 -14.89
C LEU A 155 0.69 2.06 -14.80
N ALA A 156 1.90 2.14 -15.34
CA ALA A 156 2.63 3.41 -15.42
C ALA A 156 1.99 4.29 -16.51
N GLY A 157 0.93 5.05 -16.17
CA GLY A 157 0.33 5.97 -17.15
C GLY A 157 -1.08 6.50 -16.87
N GLU A 158 -1.80 6.00 -15.86
CA GLU A 158 -3.16 6.47 -15.54
C GLU A 158 -3.27 7.11 -14.14
#